data_AF-A0ABD7Q3H9-F1
#
_entry.id   AF-A0ABD7Q3H9-F1
#
_cell.length_a   1.000
_cell.length_b   1.000
_cell.length_c   1.000
_cell.angle_alpha   90.00
_cell.angle_beta   90.00
_cell.angle_gamma   90.00
#
_symmetry.space_group_name_H-M   'P 1'
#
loop_
_entity.id
_entity.type
_entity.pdbx_description
1 polymer ?
#
loop_
_entity_poly.entity_id
_entity_poly.type
_entity_poly.pdbx_seq_one_letter_code
_entity_poly.pdbx_strand_id
1 'polypeptide(L)'
;MNFKTLKLPIYKSINHEIHYAMSFIGGGMEIISFKYLYKALIGYMTSNMIFGINSLAEGDFDFSSFYHILIIVIWMLLGAGHQIIANRCSYHPKSPMHGYAIAMTTSTFILFLFIFIGQYMFGHGLLGETPTLSVMPLVTIGLLFMYIQNFIIKNGGTAYPTTTSVVTTVYVLMITRLAGSFNRNKTALEQRASLSEGIHYVMVLIHFFAGAYITIKLSEHYQFNSLYLVFFVLLFLTLKVWREHSVLRNDFKKKTA
;
A
#
# COMPACT_ATOMS: atom_id res chain seq x y z
N MET A 1 -21.03 -11.82 -31.34
CA MET A 1 -20.09 -10.83 -30.77
C MET A 1 -18.70 -11.44 -30.86
N ASN A 2 -17.88 -10.98 -31.80
CA ASN A 2 -16.60 -11.63 -32.14
C ASN A 2 -15.53 -11.14 -31.16
N PHE A 3 -15.32 -11.84 -30.05
CA PHE A 3 -14.19 -11.63 -29.14
C PHE A 3 -12.90 -12.11 -29.81
N LYS A 4 -12.48 -11.44 -30.89
CA LYS A 4 -11.11 -11.57 -31.39
C LYS A 4 -10.21 -11.16 -30.24
N THR A 5 -9.44 -12.14 -29.74
CA THR A 5 -8.42 -12.08 -28.68
C THR A 5 -7.82 -10.69 -28.52
N LEU A 6 -8.45 -9.90 -27.65
CA LEU A 6 -8.06 -8.54 -27.35
C LEU A 6 -6.89 -8.62 -26.38
N LYS A 7 -5.65 -8.56 -26.88
CA LYS A 7 -4.47 -8.39 -26.02
C LYS A 7 -4.52 -6.98 -25.45
N LEU A 8 -5.21 -6.80 -24.32
CA LEU A 8 -5.03 -5.63 -23.47
C LEU A 8 -3.77 -5.90 -22.64
N PRO A 9 -2.62 -5.25 -22.92
CA PRO A 9 -1.46 -5.41 -22.06
C PRO A 9 -1.83 -4.92 -20.65
N ILE A 10 -1.73 -5.81 -19.67
CA ILE A 10 -2.06 -5.53 -18.27
C ILE A 10 -0.99 -4.64 -17.63
N TYR A 11 0.27 -4.89 -17.97
CA TYR A 11 1.42 -4.08 -17.56
C TYR A 11 1.80 -3.13 -18.72
N LYS A 12 1.08 -2.01 -18.83
CA LYS A 12 1.31 -1.03 -19.93
C LYS A 12 2.50 -0.11 -19.69
N SER A 13 2.89 0.06 -18.42
CA SER A 13 3.97 0.96 -18.01
C SER A 13 4.52 0.53 -16.65
N ILE A 14 5.72 1.03 -16.31
CA ILE A 14 6.30 0.83 -14.98
C ILE A 14 5.37 1.30 -13.86
N ASN A 15 4.54 2.32 -14.11
CA ASN A 15 3.52 2.79 -13.17
C ASN A 15 2.48 1.71 -12.84
N HIS A 16 2.03 0.92 -13.83
CA HIS A 16 1.11 -0.19 -13.57
C HIS A 16 1.80 -1.29 -12.75
N GLU A 17 3.05 -1.62 -13.06
CA GLU A 17 3.83 -2.56 -12.27
C GLU A 17 3.98 -2.11 -10.83
N ILE A 18 4.31 -0.83 -10.62
CA ILE A 18 4.42 -0.22 -9.29
C ILE A 18 3.09 -0.36 -8.55
N HIS A 19 1.97 0.02 -9.16
CA HIS A 19 0.65 -0.07 -8.51
C HIS A 19 0.30 -1.49 -8.08
N TYR A 20 0.51 -2.47 -8.96
CA TYR A 20 0.18 -3.86 -8.67
C TYR A 20 1.12 -4.48 -7.63
N ALA A 21 2.42 -4.21 -7.72
CA ALA A 21 3.38 -4.65 -6.72
C ALA A 21 3.11 -4.00 -5.34
N MET A 22 2.83 -2.70 -5.29
CA MET A 22 2.47 -2.02 -4.03
C MET A 22 1.15 -2.54 -3.47
N SER A 23 0.21 -2.95 -4.32
CA SER A 23 -1.05 -3.60 -3.88
C SER A 23 -0.78 -4.96 -3.22
N PHE A 24 0.07 -5.79 -3.84
CA PHE A 24 0.54 -7.04 -3.25
C PHE A 24 1.23 -6.82 -1.90
N ILE A 25 2.13 -5.83 -1.84
CA ILE A 25 2.84 -5.46 -0.62
C ILE A 25 1.88 -5.00 0.48
N GLY A 26 0.90 -4.17 0.13
CA GLY A 26 -0.15 -3.72 1.05
C GLY A 26 -0.96 -4.87 1.63
N GLY A 27 -1.37 -5.82 0.78
CA GLY A 27 -2.10 -7.01 1.24
C GLY A 27 -1.30 -7.84 2.25
N GLY A 28 0.00 -8.03 2.01
CA GLY A 28 0.88 -8.74 2.93
C GLY A 28 1.08 -8.02 4.27
N MET A 29 1.27 -6.70 4.24
CA MET A 29 1.40 -5.90 5.48
C MET A 29 0.11 -5.92 6.31
N GLU A 30 -1.03 -5.67 5.68
CA GLU A 30 -2.32 -5.62 6.37
C GLU A 30 -2.68 -6.93 7.04
N ILE A 31 -2.45 -8.07 6.38
CA ILE A 31 -2.82 -9.36 6.96
C ILE A 31 -1.91 -9.75 8.14
N ILE A 32 -0.64 -9.34 8.11
CA ILE A 32 0.31 -9.58 9.21
C ILE A 32 -0.01 -8.67 10.39
N SER A 33 -0.31 -7.40 10.14
CA SER A 33 -0.79 -6.50 11.18
C SER A 33 -2.12 -6.98 11.77
N PHE A 34 -3.05 -7.44 10.96
CA PHE A 34 -4.30 -8.00 11.44
C PHE A 34 -4.08 -9.23 12.34
N LYS A 35 -3.19 -10.13 11.94
CA LYS A 35 -2.92 -11.37 12.68
C LYS A 35 -2.15 -11.13 13.99
N TYR A 36 -1.13 -10.28 13.98
CA TYR A 36 -0.17 -10.17 15.08
C TYR A 36 -0.25 -8.85 15.88
N LEU A 37 -1.02 -7.86 15.40
CA LEU A 37 -1.21 -6.57 16.06
C LEU A 37 -2.69 -6.37 16.41
N TYR A 38 -3.30 -7.38 17.04
CA TYR A 38 -4.64 -7.27 17.64
C TYR A 38 -5.72 -6.80 16.67
N LYS A 39 -5.79 -7.40 15.48
CA LYS A 39 -6.75 -7.04 14.41
C LYS A 39 -6.60 -5.60 13.90
N ALA A 40 -5.49 -4.93 14.19
CA ALA A 40 -5.18 -3.62 13.63
C ALA A 40 -4.91 -3.73 12.12
N LEU A 41 -5.83 -3.16 11.34
CA LEU A 41 -5.64 -2.91 9.92
C LEU A 41 -4.94 -1.57 9.75
N ILE A 42 -3.61 -1.56 9.81
CA ILE A 42 -2.80 -0.33 9.93
C ILE A 42 -2.92 0.63 8.75
N GLY A 43 -3.44 0.22 7.59
CA GLY A 43 -3.79 1.14 6.49
C GLY A 43 -5.28 1.48 6.40
N TYR A 44 -6.15 0.89 7.24
CA TYR A 44 -7.60 1.11 7.23
C TYR A 44 -8.08 1.86 8.49
N MET A 45 -7.96 3.18 8.47
CA MET A 45 -8.32 4.03 9.61
C MET A 45 -9.79 3.89 10.03
N THR A 46 -10.72 3.72 9.09
CA THR A 46 -12.15 3.52 9.40
C THR A 46 -12.39 2.26 10.23
N SER A 47 -11.69 1.15 9.93
CA SER A 47 -11.85 -0.08 10.70
C SER A 47 -11.34 0.09 12.12
N ASN A 48 -10.16 0.70 12.29
CA ASN A 48 -9.64 1.04 13.62
C ASN A 48 -10.58 1.98 14.38
N MET A 49 -11.25 2.91 13.69
CA MET A 49 -12.21 3.81 14.35
C MET A 49 -13.40 3.05 14.92
N ILE A 50 -13.97 2.11 14.17
CA ILE A 50 -15.09 1.29 14.63
C ILE A 50 -14.66 0.38 15.79
N PHE A 51 -13.49 -0.28 15.69
CA PHE A 51 -12.97 -1.10 16.79
C PHE A 51 -12.71 -0.27 18.06
N GLY A 52 -12.15 0.93 17.91
CA GLY A 52 -11.90 1.83 19.03
C GLY A 52 -13.19 2.31 19.70
N ILE A 53 -14.20 2.73 18.92
CA ILE A 53 -15.50 3.16 19.47
C ILE A 53 -16.19 1.98 20.18
N ASN A 54 -16.18 0.79 19.60
CA ASN A 54 -16.80 -0.38 20.22
C ASN A 54 -16.12 -0.72 21.55
N SER A 55 -14.79 -0.72 21.60
CA SER A 55 -14.06 -1.02 22.82
C SER A 55 -14.32 0.01 23.92
N LEU A 56 -14.39 1.31 23.57
CA LEU A 56 -14.76 2.36 24.52
C LEU A 56 -16.21 2.24 25.02
N ALA A 57 -17.13 1.74 24.20
CA ALA A 57 -18.51 1.54 24.57
C ALA A 57 -18.70 0.37 25.55
N GLU A 58 -17.81 -0.61 25.54
CA GLU A 58 -17.82 -1.76 26.47
C GLU A 58 -17.36 -1.39 27.90
N GLY A 59 -16.81 -0.19 28.09
CA GLY A 59 -16.60 0.42 29.41
C GLY A 59 -15.29 0.07 30.12
N ASP A 60 -14.48 -0.82 29.55
CA ASP A 60 -13.15 -1.15 30.07
C ASP A 60 -12.14 -0.10 29.56
N PHE A 61 -11.96 1.01 30.29
CA PHE A 61 -11.04 2.11 29.91
C PHE A 61 -9.53 1.75 30.05
N ASP A 62 -9.14 0.55 29.64
CA ASP A 62 -7.76 0.10 29.61
C ASP A 62 -7.03 0.54 28.31
N PHE A 63 -5.74 0.21 28.18
CA PHE A 63 -4.98 0.57 26.98
C PHE A 63 -5.56 -0.09 25.71
N SER A 64 -6.16 -1.27 25.83
CA SER A 64 -6.79 -1.98 24.70
C SER A 64 -7.91 -1.16 24.09
N SER A 65 -8.70 -0.49 24.92
CA SER A 65 -9.77 0.39 24.44
C SER A 65 -9.30 1.62 23.68
N PHE A 66 -8.12 2.15 24.00
CA PHE A 66 -7.55 3.30 23.30
C PHE A 66 -6.62 2.91 22.14
N TYR A 67 -6.18 1.65 22.07
CA TYR A 67 -5.18 1.18 21.11
C TYR A 67 -5.52 1.55 19.66
N HIS A 68 -6.73 1.21 19.20
CA HIS A 68 -7.15 1.50 17.83
C HIS A 68 -7.37 3.00 17.57
N ILE A 69 -7.77 3.77 18.58
CA ILE A 69 -7.87 5.24 18.46
C ILE A 69 -6.48 5.85 18.33
N LEU A 70 -5.51 5.36 19.10
CA LEU A 70 -4.13 5.86 19.07
C LEU A 70 -3.47 5.62 17.71
N ILE A 71 -3.78 4.51 17.03
CA ILE A 71 -3.37 4.26 15.64
C ILE A 71 -3.80 5.40 14.72
N ILE A 72 -5.06 5.85 14.85
CA ILE A 72 -5.62 6.94 14.03
C ILE A 72 -4.91 8.26 14.36
N VAL A 73 -4.71 8.55 15.64
CA VAL A 73 -4.00 9.75 16.09
C VAL A 73 -2.60 9.80 15.50
N ILE A 74 -1.83 8.71 15.59
CA ILE A 74 -0.49 8.62 15.02
C ILE A 74 -0.53 8.82 13.51
N TRP A 75 -1.48 8.20 12.81
CA TRP A 75 -1.65 8.39 11.37
C TRP A 75 -1.91 9.85 11.00
N MET A 76 -2.78 10.53 11.73
CA MET A 76 -3.06 11.97 11.53
C MET A 76 -1.81 12.82 11.77
N LEU A 77 -1.04 12.52 12.82
CA LEU A 77 0.22 13.21 13.12
C LEU A 77 1.26 13.01 12.02
N LEU A 78 1.38 11.80 11.47
CA LEU A 78 2.26 11.53 10.31
C LEU A 78 1.84 12.36 9.10
N GLY A 79 0.53 12.41 8.80
CA GLY A 79 -0.02 13.22 7.72
C GLY A 79 0.24 14.72 7.88
N ALA A 80 -0.05 15.26 9.08
CA ALA A 80 0.18 16.66 9.40
C ALA A 80 1.67 17.02 9.37
N GLY A 81 2.52 16.17 9.96
CA GLY A 81 3.97 16.35 9.96
C GLY A 81 4.55 16.39 8.55
N HIS A 82 4.15 15.47 7.68
CA HIS A 82 4.56 15.49 6.28
C HIS A 82 4.12 16.78 5.58
N GLN A 83 2.88 17.25 5.77
CA GLN A 83 2.40 18.48 5.14
C GLN A 83 3.17 19.72 5.62
N ILE A 84 3.48 19.80 6.92
CA ILE A 84 4.29 20.90 7.49
C ILE A 84 5.69 20.90 6.88
N ILE A 85 6.33 19.73 6.77
CA ILE A 85 7.66 19.60 6.16
C ILE A 85 7.60 19.96 4.67
N ALA A 86 6.62 19.45 3.93
CA ALA A 86 6.48 19.75 2.51
C ALA A 86 6.27 21.25 2.24
N ASN A 87 5.54 21.95 3.11
CA ASN A 87 5.31 23.40 2.99
C ASN A 87 6.57 24.22 3.34
N ARG A 88 7.45 23.73 4.21
CA ARG A 88 8.67 24.44 4.66
C ARG A 88 9.91 24.08 3.83
N CYS A 89 9.99 22.86 3.35
CA CYS A 89 11.14 22.33 2.62
C CYS A 89 10.79 22.24 1.13
N SER A 90 11.37 23.14 0.34
CA SER A 90 11.24 23.12 -1.12
C SER A 90 12.06 21.98 -1.74
N TYR A 91 11.54 20.75 -1.67
CA TYR A 91 12.16 19.61 -2.33
C TYR A 91 11.82 19.59 -3.82
N HIS A 92 12.84 19.75 -4.66
CA HIS A 92 12.70 19.71 -6.11
C HIS A 92 13.25 18.36 -6.63
N PRO A 93 12.37 17.39 -6.96
CA PRO A 93 12.82 16.11 -7.50
C PRO A 93 13.54 16.32 -8.84
N LYS A 94 14.71 15.69 -9.02
CA LYS A 94 15.49 15.75 -10.27
C LYS A 94 14.77 15.13 -11.47
N SER A 95 13.78 14.27 -11.22
CA SER A 95 12.85 13.72 -12.21
C SER A 95 11.63 13.11 -11.49
N PRO A 96 10.50 12.85 -12.16
CA PRO A 96 9.36 12.14 -11.57
C PRO A 96 9.76 10.79 -10.94
N MET A 97 10.69 10.05 -11.57
CA MET A 97 11.17 8.75 -11.06
C MET A 97 12.05 8.86 -9.82
N HIS A 98 12.71 10.00 -9.60
CA HIS A 98 13.58 10.22 -8.44
C HIS A 98 12.77 10.23 -7.14
N GLY A 99 11.57 10.81 -7.16
CA GLY A 99 10.67 10.84 -6.00
C GLY A 99 10.22 9.42 -5.60
N TYR A 100 9.81 8.59 -6.56
CA TYR A 100 9.47 7.19 -6.26
C TYR A 100 10.66 6.39 -5.78
N ALA A 101 11.83 6.56 -6.40
CA ALA A 101 13.02 5.80 -6.04
C ALA A 101 13.38 6.02 -4.57
N ILE A 102 13.35 7.29 -4.11
CA ILE A 102 13.58 7.64 -2.71
C ILE A 102 12.46 7.06 -1.82
N ALA A 103 11.20 7.25 -2.19
CA ALA A 103 10.08 6.74 -1.39
C ALA A 103 10.15 5.21 -1.23
N MET A 104 10.45 4.47 -2.30
CA MET A 104 10.59 3.01 -2.28
C MET A 104 11.82 2.53 -1.51
N THR A 105 12.96 3.23 -1.62
CA THR A 105 14.15 2.96 -0.79
C THR A 105 13.81 3.12 0.69
N THR A 106 13.14 4.21 1.06
CA THR A 106 12.71 4.46 2.44
C THR A 106 11.70 3.40 2.90
N SER A 107 10.71 3.06 2.08
CA SER A 107 9.76 1.97 2.37
C SER A 107 10.46 0.63 2.55
N THR A 108 11.48 0.31 1.75
CA THR A 108 12.25 -0.94 1.85
C THR A 108 12.95 -1.03 3.20
N PHE A 109 13.60 0.06 3.63
CA PHE A 109 14.25 0.13 4.93
C PHE A 109 13.26 0.01 6.09
N ILE A 110 12.14 0.72 6.04
CA ILE A 110 11.10 0.68 7.08
C ILE A 110 10.46 -0.71 7.16
N LEU A 111 10.18 -1.35 6.03
CA LEU A 111 9.66 -2.72 6.00
C LEU A 111 10.64 -3.69 6.65
N PHE A 112 11.94 -3.57 6.35
CA PHE A 112 12.95 -4.39 7.00
C PHE A 112 12.96 -4.20 8.52
N LEU A 113 12.89 -2.95 9.01
CA LEU A 113 12.77 -2.66 10.44
C LEU A 113 11.50 -3.27 11.05
N PHE A 114 10.37 -3.17 10.35
CA PHE A 114 9.11 -3.74 10.81
C PHE A 114 9.20 -5.27 10.97
N ILE A 115 9.80 -5.95 9.99
CA ILE A 115 10.04 -7.41 10.05
C ILE A 115 10.94 -7.75 11.22
N PHE A 116 12.08 -7.07 11.33
CA PHE A 116 13.09 -7.37 12.34
C PHE A 116 12.57 -7.12 13.77
N ILE A 117 11.98 -5.97 14.02
CA ILE A 117 11.42 -5.61 15.33
C ILE A 117 10.21 -6.49 15.64
N GLY A 118 9.33 -6.74 14.67
CA GLY A 118 8.17 -7.60 14.85
C GLY A 118 8.56 -9.03 15.21
N GLN A 119 9.55 -9.61 14.52
CA GLN A 119 10.06 -10.94 14.83
C GLN A 119 10.75 -10.99 16.19
N TYR A 120 11.52 -9.96 16.54
CA TYR A 120 12.15 -9.84 17.86
C TYR A 120 11.09 -9.81 18.97
N MET A 121 10.08 -8.95 18.83
CA MET A 121 9.00 -8.81 19.80
C MET A 121 8.18 -10.10 19.94
N PHE A 122 7.91 -10.78 18.83
CA PHE A 122 7.24 -12.08 18.83
C PHE A 122 8.06 -13.13 19.59
N GLY A 123 9.35 -13.28 19.26
CA GLY A 123 10.23 -14.28 19.85
C GLY A 123 10.48 -14.10 21.35
N HIS A 124 10.35 -12.88 21.86
CA HIS A 124 10.52 -12.56 23.29
C HIS A 124 9.18 -12.40 24.04
N GLY A 125 8.04 -12.74 23.41
CA GLY A 125 6.73 -12.66 24.07
C GLY A 125 6.24 -11.23 24.37
N LEU A 126 6.79 -10.21 23.70
CA LEU A 126 6.41 -8.80 23.89
C LEU A 126 5.08 -8.44 23.19
N LEU A 127 4.53 -9.34 22.37
CA LEU A 127 3.27 -9.18 21.66
C LEU A 127 2.05 -9.78 22.38
N GLY A 128 2.20 -10.24 23.62
CA GLY A 128 1.12 -10.54 24.59
C GLY A 128 -0.16 -11.21 24.05
N GLU A 129 -1.23 -11.12 24.83
CA GLU A 129 -2.60 -11.43 24.38
C GLU A 129 -3.42 -10.16 24.15
N THR A 130 -3.08 -9.09 24.86
CA THR A 130 -3.71 -7.77 24.78
C THR A 130 -2.67 -6.69 24.42
N PRO A 131 -3.09 -5.66 23.66
CA PRO A 131 -2.20 -4.57 23.30
C PRO A 131 -1.68 -3.85 24.54
N THR A 132 -0.41 -3.51 24.51
CA THR A 132 0.26 -2.69 25.52
C THR A 132 1.07 -1.59 24.83
N LEU A 133 1.52 -0.61 25.60
CA LEU A 133 2.31 0.51 25.09
C LEU A 133 3.60 0.06 24.37
N SER A 134 4.16 -1.11 24.72
CA SER A 134 5.38 -1.64 24.07
C SER A 134 5.19 -1.98 22.59
N VAL A 135 3.95 -2.17 22.14
CA VAL A 135 3.64 -2.49 20.73
C VAL A 135 3.57 -1.24 19.84
N MET A 136 3.43 -0.05 20.44
CA MET A 136 3.27 1.20 19.69
C MET A 136 4.42 1.57 18.76
N PRO A 137 5.71 1.35 19.11
CA PRO A 137 6.81 1.58 18.18
C PRO A 137 6.67 0.75 16.90
N LEU A 138 6.35 -0.54 17.02
CA LEU A 138 6.17 -1.44 15.86
C LEU A 138 4.99 -1.00 14.99
N VAL A 139 3.87 -0.65 15.63
CA VAL A 139 2.68 -0.10 14.95
C VAL A 139 3.01 1.20 14.22
N THR A 140 3.77 2.10 14.85
CA THR A 140 4.18 3.38 14.25
C THR A 140 5.05 3.17 13.00
N ILE A 141 5.97 2.20 13.04
CA ILE A 141 6.78 1.81 11.88
C ILE A 141 5.88 1.28 10.75
N GLY A 142 4.93 0.41 11.08
CA GLY A 142 3.93 -0.08 10.12
C GLY A 142 3.08 1.04 9.52
N LEU A 143 2.63 2.00 10.34
CA LEU A 143 1.87 3.16 9.89
C LEU A 143 2.70 4.05 8.95
N LEU A 144 3.96 4.32 9.29
CA LEU A 144 4.85 5.08 8.43
C LEU A 144 5.06 4.39 7.09
N PHE A 145 5.22 3.05 7.09
CA PHE A 145 5.30 2.26 5.86
C PHE A 145 4.05 2.43 4.99
N MET A 146 2.86 2.21 5.58
CA MET A 146 1.59 2.32 4.87
C MET A 146 1.32 3.74 4.37
N TYR A 147 1.79 4.76 5.11
CA TYR A 147 1.71 6.15 4.69
C TYR A 147 2.52 6.41 3.42
N ILE A 148 3.80 5.99 3.39
CA ILE A 148 4.67 6.14 2.22
C ILE A 148 4.15 5.31 1.05
N GLN A 149 3.65 4.10 1.31
CA GLN A 149 3.02 3.28 0.28
C GLN A 149 1.83 4.00 -0.37
N ASN A 150 0.93 4.58 0.42
CA ASN A 150 -0.20 5.33 -0.10
C ASN A 150 0.26 6.57 -0.90
N PHE A 151 1.36 7.22 -0.49
CA PHE A 151 1.98 8.28 -1.28
C PHE A 151 2.51 7.76 -2.63
N ILE A 152 3.19 6.61 -2.66
CA ILE A 152 3.72 6.00 -3.90
C ILE A 152 2.58 5.68 -4.86
N ILE A 153 1.49 5.08 -4.38
CA ILE A 153 0.34 4.71 -5.22
C ILE A 153 -0.38 5.96 -5.74
N LYS A 154 -0.64 6.95 -4.87
CA LYS A 154 -1.32 8.19 -5.29
C LYS A 154 -0.53 8.95 -6.34
N ASN A 155 0.79 9.04 -6.14
CA ASN A 155 1.63 9.75 -7.08
C ASN A 155 1.96 8.94 -8.30
N GLY A 156 1.81 7.59 -8.28
CA GLY A 156 2.23 6.56 -9.23
C GLY A 156 1.91 6.78 -10.70
N GLY A 157 1.19 7.84 -11.07
CA GLY A 157 1.09 8.32 -12.44
C GLY A 157 0.21 7.46 -13.34
N THR A 158 -0.59 6.54 -12.78
CA THR A 158 -1.76 6.00 -13.49
C THR A 158 -2.88 7.04 -13.42
N ALA A 159 -3.61 7.26 -14.52
CA ALA A 159 -4.78 8.15 -14.54
C ALA A 159 -5.97 7.61 -13.71
N TYR A 160 -5.82 6.43 -13.11
CA TYR A 160 -6.85 5.74 -12.35
C TYR A 160 -6.57 5.89 -10.85
N PRO A 161 -7.40 6.65 -10.11
CA PRO A 161 -7.17 6.88 -8.69
C PRO A 161 -7.31 5.55 -7.94
N THR A 162 -6.24 5.13 -7.28
CA THR A 162 -6.23 3.95 -6.41
C THR A 162 -5.56 4.29 -5.09
N THR A 163 -6.06 3.68 -4.02
CA THR A 163 -5.47 3.78 -2.68
C THR A 163 -5.66 2.44 -2.01
N THR A 164 -4.58 1.80 -1.57
CA THR A 164 -4.63 0.50 -0.88
C THR A 164 -5.39 0.57 0.45
N SER A 165 -5.49 1.75 1.04
CA SER A 165 -6.32 2.02 2.23
C SER A 165 -7.83 2.06 1.98
N VAL A 166 -8.27 2.05 0.71
CA VAL A 166 -9.70 2.24 0.36
C VAL A 166 -10.13 1.21 -0.69
N VAL A 167 -9.92 -0.07 -0.37
CA VAL A 167 -10.35 -1.21 -1.19
C VAL A 167 -11.86 -1.16 -1.52
N THR A 168 -12.69 -0.57 -0.65
CA THR A 168 -14.12 -0.34 -0.93
C THR A 168 -14.37 0.57 -2.13
N THR A 169 -13.64 1.68 -2.26
CA THR A 169 -13.74 2.57 -3.42
C THR A 169 -13.27 1.86 -4.69
N VAL A 170 -12.26 1.00 -4.58
CA VAL A 170 -11.77 0.19 -5.71
C VAL A 170 -12.85 -0.77 -6.21
N TYR A 171 -13.61 -1.45 -5.32
CA TYR A 171 -14.73 -2.33 -5.75
C TYR A 171 -15.84 -1.56 -6.46
N VAL A 172 -16.24 -0.41 -5.92
CA VAL A 172 -17.31 0.41 -6.51
C VAL A 172 -16.88 0.95 -7.88
N LEU A 173 -15.65 1.48 -7.99
CA LEU A 173 -15.11 1.95 -9.25
C LEU A 173 -14.96 0.80 -10.27
N MET A 174 -14.50 -0.36 -9.83
CA MET A 174 -14.40 -1.57 -10.66
C MET A 174 -15.74 -1.91 -11.29
N ILE A 175 -16.79 -2.12 -10.48
CA ILE A 175 -18.11 -2.50 -10.97
C ILE A 175 -18.68 -1.41 -11.88
N THR A 176 -18.55 -0.14 -11.47
CA THR A 176 -19.05 1.01 -12.25
C THR A 176 -18.39 1.07 -13.63
N ARG A 177 -17.08 0.85 -13.72
CA ARG A 177 -16.34 0.91 -14.99
C ARG A 177 -16.58 -0.32 -15.86
N LEU A 178 -16.66 -1.51 -15.27
CA LEU A 178 -17.04 -2.73 -15.98
C LEU A 178 -18.46 -2.61 -16.54
N ALA A 179 -19.44 -2.17 -15.76
CA ALA A 179 -20.80 -1.90 -16.23
C ALA A 179 -20.81 -0.83 -17.34
N GLY A 180 -20.00 0.22 -17.17
CA GLY A 180 -19.81 1.27 -18.16
C GLY A 180 -19.27 0.78 -19.51
N SER A 181 -18.59 -0.37 -19.56
CA SER A 181 -18.12 -0.98 -20.82
C SER A 181 -19.23 -1.60 -21.66
N PHE A 182 -20.38 -1.92 -21.05
CA PHE A 182 -21.57 -2.46 -21.72
C PHE A 182 -22.61 -1.39 -22.06
N ASN A 183 -22.38 -0.13 -21.68
CA ASN A 183 -23.31 0.96 -21.92
C ASN A 183 -23.34 1.34 -23.40
N ARG A 184 -24.45 1.01 -24.08
CA ARG A 184 -24.67 1.29 -25.52
C ARG A 184 -24.74 2.77 -25.88
N ASN A 185 -24.97 3.65 -24.89
CA ASN A 185 -24.99 5.10 -25.10
C ASN A 185 -23.60 5.72 -25.18
N LYS A 186 -22.54 4.95 -24.86
CA LYS A 186 -21.15 5.38 -24.98
C LYS A 186 -20.56 5.01 -26.32
N THR A 187 -19.61 5.80 -26.79
CA THR A 187 -18.80 5.45 -27.96
C THR A 187 -17.97 4.19 -27.71
N ALA A 188 -17.58 3.49 -28.78
CA ALA A 188 -16.72 2.31 -28.66
C ALA A 188 -15.38 2.61 -27.98
N LEU A 189 -14.87 3.84 -28.11
CA LEU A 189 -13.63 4.27 -27.46
C LEU A 189 -13.80 4.44 -25.94
N GLU A 190 -14.92 5.06 -25.51
CA GLU A 190 -15.24 5.21 -24.08
C GLU A 190 -15.58 3.88 -23.40
N GLN A 191 -16.24 2.97 -24.12
CA GLN A 191 -16.47 1.60 -23.65
C GLN A 191 -15.14 0.87 -23.42
N ARG A 192 -14.20 0.98 -24.36
CA ARG A 192 -12.86 0.39 -24.24
C ARG A 192 -12.05 1.01 -23.11
N ALA A 193 -12.12 2.34 -22.94
CA ALA A 193 -11.47 3.02 -21.81
C ALA A 193 -12.04 2.55 -20.47
N SER A 194 -13.37 2.44 -20.37
CA SER A 194 -14.06 1.93 -19.18
C SER A 194 -13.68 0.48 -18.89
N LEU A 195 -13.57 -0.37 -19.92
CA LEU A 195 -13.11 -1.74 -19.77
C LEU A 195 -11.65 -1.81 -19.27
N SER A 196 -10.76 -1.01 -19.86
CA SER A 196 -9.34 -0.97 -19.46
C SER A 196 -9.18 -0.51 -18.00
N GLU A 197 -9.95 0.49 -17.58
CA GLU A 197 -9.96 0.96 -16.20
C GLU A 197 -10.56 -0.08 -15.25
N GLY A 198 -11.67 -0.72 -15.63
CA GLY A 198 -12.27 -1.81 -14.85
C GLY A 198 -11.30 -2.98 -14.64
N ILE A 199 -10.60 -3.41 -15.69
CA ILE A 199 -9.56 -4.46 -15.61
C ILE A 199 -8.42 -4.01 -14.70
N HIS A 200 -8.01 -2.74 -14.75
CA HIS A 200 -6.98 -2.23 -13.85
C HIS A 200 -7.36 -2.42 -12.38
N TYR A 201 -8.59 -2.07 -12.00
CA TYR A 201 -9.07 -2.27 -10.62
C TYR A 201 -9.18 -3.76 -10.25
N VAL A 202 -9.61 -4.64 -11.17
CA VAL A 202 -9.58 -6.10 -10.95
C VAL A 202 -8.16 -6.56 -10.62
N MET A 203 -7.16 -6.11 -11.38
CA MET A 203 -5.78 -6.51 -11.17
C MET A 203 -5.21 -6.00 -9.85
N VAL A 204 -5.55 -4.78 -9.42
CA VAL A 204 -5.21 -4.25 -8.10
C VAL A 204 -5.72 -5.18 -7.00
N LEU A 205 -6.98 -5.60 -7.08
CA LEU A 205 -7.60 -6.48 -6.10
C LEU A 205 -6.97 -7.87 -6.09
N ILE A 206 -6.74 -8.47 -7.26
CA ILE A 206 -6.07 -9.77 -7.38
C ILE A 206 -4.70 -9.72 -6.70
N HIS A 207 -3.89 -8.67 -6.96
CA HIS A 207 -2.58 -8.55 -6.34
C HIS A 207 -2.67 -8.36 -4.83
N PHE A 208 -3.59 -7.52 -4.35
CA PHE A 208 -3.82 -7.33 -2.92
C PHE A 208 -4.20 -8.65 -2.23
N PHE A 209 -5.18 -9.36 -2.78
CA PHE A 209 -5.61 -10.65 -2.24
C PHE A 209 -4.54 -11.72 -2.32
N ALA A 210 -3.78 -11.79 -3.43
CA ALA A 210 -2.66 -12.71 -3.56
C ALA A 210 -1.58 -12.42 -2.52
N GLY A 211 -1.24 -11.14 -2.30
CA GLY A 211 -0.29 -10.72 -1.27
C GLY A 211 -0.75 -11.13 0.13
N ALA A 212 -2.00 -10.84 0.48
CA ALA A 212 -2.58 -11.24 1.75
C ALA A 212 -2.61 -12.76 1.92
N TYR A 213 -3.12 -13.50 0.93
CA TYR A 213 -3.28 -14.96 0.99
C TYR A 213 -1.95 -15.71 1.07
N ILE A 214 -0.95 -15.32 0.28
CA ILE A 214 0.37 -15.96 0.33
C ILE A 214 1.04 -15.65 1.67
N THR A 215 1.00 -14.38 2.10
CA THR A 215 1.66 -13.96 3.34
C THR A 215 1.03 -14.63 4.57
N ILE A 216 -0.31 -14.73 4.65
CA ILE A 216 -0.97 -15.42 5.77
C ILE A 216 -0.57 -16.89 5.84
N LYS A 217 -0.48 -17.58 4.70
CA LYS A 217 -0.04 -18.98 4.64
C LYS A 217 1.42 -19.15 5.08
N LEU A 218 2.31 -18.28 4.60
CA LEU A 218 3.70 -18.27 5.05
C LEU A 218 3.82 -17.94 6.55
N SER A 219 2.95 -17.08 7.08
CA SER A 219 2.98 -16.67 8.48
C SER A 219 2.66 -17.79 9.46
N GLU A 220 2.01 -18.86 9.02
CA GLU A 220 1.74 -20.06 9.83
C GLU A 220 3.06 -20.72 10.27
N HIS A 221 4.12 -20.59 9.47
CA HIS A 221 5.44 -21.16 9.76
C HIS A 221 6.49 -20.11 10.14
N TYR A 222 6.40 -18.90 9.58
CA TYR A 222 7.48 -17.91 9.65
C TYR A 222 7.09 -16.60 10.36
N GLN A 223 5.87 -16.48 10.91
CA GLN A 223 5.41 -15.27 11.62
C GLN A 223 5.72 -13.97 10.87
N PHE A 224 6.47 -13.02 11.46
CA PHE A 224 6.85 -11.76 10.79
C PHE A 224 7.83 -11.97 9.63
N ASN A 225 8.68 -13.00 9.69
CA ASN A 225 9.60 -13.35 8.60
C ASN A 225 8.85 -13.74 7.30
N SER A 226 7.56 -14.07 7.35
CA SER A 226 6.75 -14.30 6.15
C SER A 226 6.71 -13.08 5.20
N LEU A 227 6.93 -11.87 5.74
CA LEU A 227 7.03 -10.64 4.95
C LEU A 227 8.32 -10.52 4.15
N TYR A 228 9.31 -11.41 4.31
CA TYR A 228 10.52 -11.36 3.48
C TYR A 228 10.20 -11.49 1.98
N LEU A 229 9.17 -12.26 1.61
CA LEU A 229 8.69 -12.32 0.22
C LEU A 229 8.29 -10.92 -0.28
N VAL A 230 7.46 -10.23 0.51
CA VAL A 230 7.00 -8.87 0.24
C VAL A 230 8.17 -7.89 0.18
N PHE A 231 9.13 -8.03 1.09
CA PHE A 231 10.37 -7.25 1.11
C PHE A 231 11.20 -7.43 -0.16
N PHE A 232 11.41 -8.67 -0.63
CA PHE A 232 12.17 -8.91 -1.86
C PHE A 232 11.46 -8.36 -3.10
N VAL A 233 10.13 -8.44 -3.16
CA VAL A 233 9.34 -7.80 -4.23
C VAL A 233 9.57 -6.29 -4.24
N LEU A 234 9.48 -5.64 -3.07
CA LEU A 234 9.72 -4.20 -2.94
C LEU A 234 11.17 -3.82 -3.28
N LEU A 235 12.15 -4.60 -2.83
CA LEU A 235 13.57 -4.38 -3.12
C LEU A 235 13.84 -4.46 -4.62
N PHE A 236 13.33 -5.51 -5.29
CA PHE A 236 13.50 -5.67 -6.73
C PHE A 236 12.86 -4.51 -7.51
N LEU A 237 11.65 -4.11 -7.13
CA LEU A 237 10.97 -2.96 -7.73
C LEU A 237 11.77 -1.66 -7.52
N THR A 238 12.30 -1.45 -6.32
CA THR A 238 13.15 -0.30 -5.97
C THR A 238 14.38 -0.22 -6.89
N LEU A 239 15.09 -1.33 -7.06
CA LEU A 239 16.25 -1.42 -7.96
C LEU A 239 15.86 -1.12 -9.41
N LYS A 240 14.72 -1.63 -9.86
CA LYS A 240 14.20 -1.36 -11.21
C LYS A 240 13.90 0.12 -11.41
N VAL A 241 13.24 0.79 -10.47
CA VAL A 241 12.93 2.23 -10.56
C VAL A 241 14.21 3.09 -10.54
N TRP A 242 15.21 2.74 -9.75
CA TRP A 242 16.52 3.41 -9.77
C TRP A 242 17.24 3.26 -11.12
N ARG A 243 17.14 2.09 -11.75
CA ARG A 243 17.67 1.86 -13.10
C ARG A 243 16.99 2.76 -14.13
N GLU A 244 15.65 2.80 -14.15
CA GLU A 244 14.90 3.67 -15.07
C GLU A 244 15.22 5.16 -14.86
N HIS A 245 15.34 5.60 -13.61
CA HIS A 245 15.78 6.97 -13.31
C HIS A 245 17.17 7.27 -13.90
N SER A 246 18.10 6.33 -13.80
CA SER A 246 19.47 6.48 -14.31
C SER A 246 19.51 6.57 -15.85
N VAL A 247 18.69 5.77 -16.53
CA VAL A 247 18.53 5.82 -17.99
C VAL A 247 17.98 7.17 -18.43
N LEU A 248 16.86 7.61 -17.83
CA LEU A 248 16.23 8.90 -18.15
C LEU A 248 17.17 10.09 -17.93
N ARG A 249 17.97 10.05 -16.85
CA ARG A 249 18.96 11.10 -16.56
C ARG A 249 20.07 11.14 -17.61
N ASN A 250 20.53 9.99 -18.09
CA ASN A 250 21.59 9.90 -19.08
C ASN A 250 21.10 10.33 -20.47
N ASP A 251 19.86 9.99 -20.84
CA ASP A 251 19.25 10.43 -22.11
C ASP A 251 19.00 11.93 -22.12
N PHE A 252 18.58 12.52 -21.00
CA PHE A 252 18.44 13.97 -20.88
C PHE A 252 19.79 14.67 -21.08
N LYS A 253 20.85 14.20 -20.41
CA LYS A 253 22.21 14.74 -20.57
C LYS A 253 22.72 14.66 -22.00
N LYS A 254 22.44 13.57 -22.73
CA LYS A 254 22.83 13.40 -24.14
C LYS A 254 22.08 14.33 -25.10
N LYS A 255 20.85 14.72 -24.77
CA LYS A 255 20.06 15.66 -25.60
C LYS A 255 20.42 17.14 -25.36
N THR A 256 21.08 17.42 -24.24
CA THR A 256 21.49 18.79 -23.84
C THR A 256 22.99 19.04 -24.02
N ALA A 257 23.75 18.06 -24.51
CA ALA A 257 25.17 18.14 -24.84
C ALA A 257 25.33 18.20 -26.36
#